data_AF-A0A847GAY4-F1
#
_entry.id   AF-A0A847GAY4-F1
#
_cell.length_a   1.000
_cell.length_b   1.000
_cell.length_c   1.000
_cell.angle_alpha   90.00
_cell.angle_beta   90.00
_cell.angle_gamma   90.00
#
_symmetry.space_group_name_H-M   'P 1'
#
loop_
_entity.id
_entity.type
_entity.pdbx_description
1 polymer ?
#
loop_
_entity_poly.entity_id
_entity_poly.type
_entity_poly.pdbx_seq_one_letter_code
_entity_poly.pdbx_strand_id
1 'polypeptide(L)'
;AKWDPKGSTNYRHNDEAAMPSLYLPSRAYSWVRPMLSPEDRKSIAEVMRVRGRDCFDSLQGGPHLWKPYNSHHNRAWHKLGELAMAFHGEIEEADDWLDFAMTVMFTTYPVWSDDDGGWHEGMAYWSSYLAKFTYWADIVRSAFDINAYQMPFFSRAGDFGLYLLPPGTQHGGFGDLASTTKSENIAGLMAVLAAGAGNPYWKWHADTHGAEIGGGYAGFLRRARSMDNMAAPPSALTASARFRGVGLAVLNTNLVDGRDNIQLHFKSSPFFGRHSHGYNANNAFLLNVDGEPVFCPTGRRDVHGSPHHTNWMWDSRSDNAILVNGTGQKKHSQDARGALAAFHTSEHLDAVSGEAGASYENLDGWRRRIIFFKPHGFLIHDTLCATEASSFQWCLHAKGPMTLGEGKVLWEGKPGHVEVDFAYPAGLALSQTDQFDPPPAASRKWDLNEWHLTAETAEKAARQEFVVFIAVKGAQAGIDRGNSTLPRDVVINLPEGSARVELGDDTFTVNMPDGERHEYAESVPAL
;
A
#
# COMPACT_ATOMS: atom_id res chain seq x y z
N ALA A 1 -39.35 0.62 3.43
CA ALA A 1 -40.02 1.84 3.91
C ALA A 1 -40.36 1.83 5.41
N LYS A 2 -40.79 0.70 6.01
CA LYS A 2 -41.31 0.70 7.40
C LYS A 2 -40.30 0.98 8.53
N TRP A 3 -38.99 0.83 8.29
CA TRP A 3 -37.99 1.23 9.28
C TRP A 3 -37.90 2.75 9.35
N ASP A 4 -38.06 3.29 10.56
CA ASP A 4 -38.00 4.72 10.83
C ASP A 4 -36.68 5.33 10.31
N PRO A 5 -36.72 6.26 9.33
CA PRO A 5 -35.52 6.91 8.81
C PRO A 5 -34.81 7.80 9.84
N LYS A 6 -35.48 8.16 10.96
CA LYS A 6 -34.90 8.91 12.08
C LYS A 6 -34.55 8.04 13.30
N GLY A 7 -34.74 6.72 13.20
CA GLY A 7 -34.37 5.74 14.23
C GLY A 7 -32.90 5.33 14.21
N SER A 8 -32.60 4.11 14.66
CA SER A 8 -31.22 3.59 14.79
C SER A 8 -30.44 3.44 13.47
N THR A 9 -31.15 3.42 12.33
CA THR A 9 -30.54 3.37 10.98
C THR A 9 -30.39 4.76 10.34
N ASN A 10 -30.48 5.82 11.15
CA ASN A 10 -30.26 7.19 10.70
C ASN A 10 -28.77 7.48 10.52
N TYR A 11 -28.44 8.29 9.50
CA TYR A 11 -27.05 8.64 9.17
C TYR A 11 -26.29 9.30 10.32
N ARG A 12 -26.95 10.15 11.12
CA ARG A 12 -26.32 10.81 12.28
C ARG A 12 -26.13 9.88 13.47
N HIS A 13 -26.90 8.80 13.56
CA HIS A 13 -26.80 7.84 14.65
C HIS A 13 -25.78 6.73 14.34
N ASN A 14 -25.87 6.15 13.13
CA ASN A 14 -24.97 5.10 12.66
C ASN A 14 -24.94 5.12 11.13
N ASP A 15 -23.93 5.76 10.56
CA ASP A 15 -23.76 5.91 9.12
C ASP A 15 -23.42 4.59 8.41
N GLU A 16 -22.72 3.66 9.08
CA GLU A 16 -22.48 2.30 8.57
C GLU A 16 -23.79 1.51 8.40
N ALA A 17 -24.78 1.73 9.26
CA ALA A 17 -26.13 1.16 9.08
C ALA A 17 -26.99 1.96 8.08
N ALA A 18 -26.80 3.27 8.00
CA ALA A 18 -27.56 4.13 7.10
C ALA A 18 -27.17 3.96 5.62
N MET A 19 -25.88 3.79 5.34
CA MET A 19 -25.37 3.66 3.97
C MET A 19 -25.99 2.49 3.18
N PRO A 20 -26.09 1.25 3.71
CA PRO A 20 -26.84 0.16 3.07
C PRO A 20 -28.31 0.50 2.80
N SER A 21 -28.92 1.31 3.66
CA SER A 21 -30.30 1.77 3.50
C SER A 21 -30.46 2.82 2.39
N LEU A 22 -29.37 3.35 1.83
CA LEU A 22 -29.40 4.22 0.64
C LEU A 22 -29.43 3.37 -0.64
N TYR A 23 -28.47 2.45 -0.80
CA TYR A 23 -28.30 1.76 -2.09
C TYR A 23 -29.11 0.47 -2.23
N LEU A 24 -29.28 -0.35 -1.18
CA LEU A 24 -30.01 -1.62 -1.32
C LEU A 24 -31.49 -1.39 -1.70
N PRO A 25 -32.24 -0.46 -1.04
CA PRO A 25 -33.60 -0.17 -1.44
C PRO A 25 -33.69 0.48 -2.83
N SER A 26 -32.74 1.36 -3.19
CA SER A 26 -32.71 2.01 -4.51
C SER A 26 -32.51 1.00 -5.64
N ARG A 27 -31.59 0.04 -5.45
CA ARG A 27 -31.41 -1.09 -6.37
C ARG A 27 -32.67 -1.92 -6.49
N ALA A 28 -33.31 -2.28 -5.38
CA ALA A 28 -34.54 -3.07 -5.42
C ALA A 28 -35.68 -2.29 -6.12
N TYR A 29 -35.88 -1.03 -5.73
CA TYR A 29 -36.91 -0.14 -6.25
C TYR A 29 -36.83 -0.03 -7.77
N SER A 30 -35.63 0.15 -8.32
CA SER A 30 -35.41 0.25 -9.77
C SER A 30 -36.01 -0.92 -10.57
N TRP A 31 -36.04 -2.13 -10.01
CA TRP A 31 -36.60 -3.31 -10.66
C TRP A 31 -38.09 -3.51 -10.37
N VAL A 32 -38.52 -3.29 -9.13
CA VAL A 32 -39.91 -3.56 -8.73
C VAL A 32 -40.85 -2.39 -8.99
N ARG A 33 -40.33 -1.20 -9.31
CA ARG A 33 -41.12 0.02 -9.52
C ARG A 33 -42.38 -0.19 -10.38
N PRO A 34 -42.33 -0.86 -11.54
CA PRO A 34 -43.53 -1.09 -12.37
C PRO A 34 -44.64 -1.88 -11.65
N MET A 35 -44.29 -2.69 -10.65
CA MET A 35 -45.21 -3.54 -9.88
C MET A 35 -45.80 -2.83 -8.65
N LEU A 36 -45.25 -1.68 -8.26
CA LEU A 36 -45.69 -0.93 -7.09
C LEU A 36 -46.88 -0.02 -7.42
N SER A 37 -47.82 0.08 -6.47
CA SER A 37 -48.91 1.05 -6.53
C SER A 37 -48.38 2.49 -6.45
N PRO A 38 -49.12 3.50 -6.95
CA PRO A 38 -48.75 4.91 -6.77
C PRO A 38 -48.52 5.28 -5.29
N GLU A 39 -49.33 4.73 -4.37
CA GLU A 39 -49.22 4.96 -2.93
C GLU A 39 -47.94 4.38 -2.35
N ASP A 40 -47.57 3.14 -2.73
CA ASP A 40 -46.33 2.51 -2.30
C ASP A 40 -45.10 3.27 -2.81
N ARG A 41 -45.12 3.69 -4.09
CA ARG A 41 -44.04 4.50 -4.68
C ARG A 41 -43.84 5.79 -3.91
N LYS A 42 -44.93 6.52 -3.63
CA LYS A 42 -44.90 7.76 -2.86
C LYS A 42 -44.33 7.52 -1.45
N SER A 43 -44.82 6.51 -0.74
CA SER A 43 -44.35 6.20 0.63
C SER A 43 -42.86 5.81 0.65
N ILE A 44 -42.39 5.05 -0.34
CA ILE A 44 -40.98 4.70 -0.47
C ILE A 44 -40.14 5.94 -0.77
N ALA A 45 -40.55 6.76 -1.74
CA ALA A 45 -39.86 7.99 -2.11
C ALA A 45 -39.74 8.97 -0.94
N GLU A 46 -40.77 9.13 -0.11
CA GLU A 46 -40.74 9.97 1.10
C GLU A 46 -39.66 9.49 2.10
N VAL A 47 -39.59 8.19 2.36
CA VAL A 47 -38.57 7.62 3.26
C VAL A 47 -37.16 7.76 2.68
N MET A 48 -37.01 7.51 1.38
CA MET A 48 -35.71 7.62 0.70
C MET A 48 -35.26 9.07 0.60
N ARG A 49 -36.17 10.04 0.43
CA ARG A 49 -35.88 11.48 0.47
C ARG A 49 -35.27 11.89 1.79
N VAL A 50 -35.82 11.43 2.92
CA VAL A 50 -35.26 11.71 4.26
C VAL A 50 -33.84 11.16 4.39
N ARG A 51 -33.60 9.91 3.95
CA ARG A 51 -32.29 9.28 4.04
C ARG A 51 -31.26 9.95 3.13
N GLY A 52 -31.65 10.32 1.90
CA GLY A 52 -30.83 11.05 0.95
C GLY A 52 -30.41 12.42 1.49
N ARG A 53 -31.36 13.19 2.02
CA ARG A 53 -31.08 14.49 2.66
C ARG A 53 -30.09 14.35 3.82
N ASP A 54 -30.29 13.40 4.73
CA ASP A 54 -29.38 13.21 5.87
C ASP A 54 -27.95 12.85 5.42
N CYS A 55 -27.81 12.06 4.36
CA CYS A 55 -26.52 11.74 3.76
C CYS A 55 -25.87 12.96 3.09
N PHE A 56 -26.64 13.69 2.28
CA PHE A 56 -26.17 14.89 1.58
C PHE A 56 -25.75 15.99 2.55
N ASP A 57 -26.55 16.25 3.59
CA ASP A 57 -26.23 17.21 4.66
C ASP A 57 -24.91 16.84 5.37
N SER A 58 -24.66 15.54 5.58
CA SER A 58 -23.39 15.07 6.16
C SER A 58 -22.20 15.32 5.24
N LEU A 59 -22.36 15.05 3.93
CA LEU A 59 -21.33 15.27 2.91
C LEU A 59 -21.01 16.77 2.74
N GLN A 60 -22.03 17.63 2.78
CA GLN A 60 -21.89 19.09 2.67
C GLN A 60 -21.36 19.72 3.97
N GLY A 61 -21.79 19.23 5.14
CA GLY A 61 -21.28 19.68 6.43
C GLY A 61 -19.79 19.37 6.63
N GLY A 62 -19.29 18.32 5.97
CA GLY A 62 -17.87 17.93 5.93
C GLY A 62 -17.04 18.57 4.82
N PRO A 63 -17.49 19.70 4.23
CA PRO A 63 -17.36 20.06 2.81
C PRO A 63 -16.53 19.06 1.96
N HIS A 64 -17.11 17.91 1.62
CA HIS A 64 -16.37 16.77 1.06
C HIS A 64 -15.59 17.13 -0.21
N LEU A 65 -16.11 18.01 -1.07
CA LEU A 65 -15.40 18.48 -2.28
C LEU A 65 -14.07 19.19 -1.97
N TRP A 66 -13.95 19.82 -0.80
CA TRP A 66 -12.77 20.58 -0.38
C TRP A 66 -11.91 19.84 0.64
N LYS A 67 -12.50 18.89 1.39
CA LYS A 67 -11.83 18.09 2.42
C LYS A 67 -12.18 16.61 2.26
N PRO A 68 -11.68 15.96 1.21
CA PRO A 68 -12.22 14.68 0.79
C PRO A 68 -11.64 13.49 1.57
N TYR A 69 -10.98 13.69 2.71
CA TYR A 69 -10.23 12.65 3.44
C TYR A 69 -11.06 11.91 4.52
N ASN A 70 -12.37 12.14 4.59
CA ASN A 70 -13.25 11.37 5.46
C ASN A 70 -13.57 10.00 4.83
N SER A 71 -13.17 8.92 5.51
CA SER A 71 -13.29 7.55 5.01
C SER A 71 -14.74 7.08 4.79
N HIS A 72 -15.69 7.59 5.58
CA HIS A 72 -17.11 7.26 5.43
C HIS A 72 -17.72 8.04 4.25
N HIS A 73 -17.41 9.33 4.12
CA HIS A 73 -17.86 10.16 3.01
C HIS A 73 -17.38 9.68 1.65
N ASN A 74 -16.12 9.21 1.56
CA ASN A 74 -15.57 8.60 0.35
C ASN A 74 -16.32 7.36 -0.16
N ARG A 75 -17.17 6.76 0.69
CA ARG A 75 -18.02 5.60 0.36
C ARG A 75 -19.50 5.98 0.23
N ALA A 76 -19.89 7.17 0.69
CA ALA A 76 -21.28 7.57 0.81
C ALA A 76 -21.78 8.31 -0.43
N TRP A 77 -20.96 9.15 -1.05
CA TRP A 77 -21.35 9.99 -2.19
C TRP A 77 -21.92 9.16 -3.35
N HIS A 78 -21.31 8.02 -3.69
CA HIS A 78 -21.78 7.19 -4.79
C HIS A 78 -23.05 6.40 -4.43
N LYS A 79 -23.28 6.10 -3.14
CA LYS A 79 -24.54 5.50 -2.66
C LYS A 79 -25.69 6.51 -2.70
N LEU A 80 -25.39 7.78 -2.47
CA LEU A 80 -26.33 8.87 -2.68
C LEU A 80 -26.64 9.03 -4.17
N GLY A 81 -25.63 8.94 -5.05
CA GLY A 81 -25.82 8.90 -6.50
C GLY A 81 -26.73 7.75 -6.96
N GLU A 82 -26.56 6.54 -6.40
CA GLU A 82 -27.45 5.40 -6.69
C GLU A 82 -28.91 5.70 -6.33
N LEU A 83 -29.15 6.34 -5.19
CA LEU A 83 -30.48 6.77 -4.76
C LEU A 83 -31.04 7.83 -5.70
N ALA A 84 -30.25 8.85 -6.01
CA ALA A 84 -30.61 9.93 -6.92
C ALA A 84 -31.06 9.39 -8.28
N MET A 85 -30.31 8.47 -8.88
CA MET A 85 -30.68 7.83 -10.14
C MET A 85 -31.99 7.03 -10.04
N ALA A 86 -32.17 6.24 -8.97
CA ALA A 86 -33.36 5.39 -8.82
C ALA A 86 -34.67 6.18 -8.61
N PHE A 87 -34.57 7.39 -8.06
CA PHE A 87 -35.71 8.25 -7.72
C PHE A 87 -35.77 9.55 -8.55
N HIS A 88 -35.02 9.61 -9.66
CA HIS A 88 -35.06 10.73 -10.59
C HIS A 88 -36.51 11.00 -11.05
N GLY A 89 -36.94 12.26 -10.96
CA GLY A 89 -38.31 12.69 -11.26
C GLY A 89 -39.36 12.36 -10.19
N GLU A 90 -39.00 11.68 -9.09
CA GLU A 90 -39.90 11.38 -7.96
C GLU A 90 -39.49 12.07 -6.65
N ILE A 91 -38.18 12.26 -6.47
CA ILE A 91 -37.62 13.08 -5.39
C ILE A 91 -37.06 14.36 -6.01
N GLU A 92 -37.53 15.50 -5.51
CA GLU A 92 -37.19 16.84 -6.04
C GLU A 92 -35.68 17.14 -6.00
N GLU A 93 -34.98 16.74 -4.94
CA GLU A 93 -33.52 16.98 -4.78
C GLU A 93 -32.65 15.91 -5.45
N ALA A 94 -33.25 14.89 -6.09
CA ALA A 94 -32.46 13.81 -6.69
C ALA A 94 -31.45 14.34 -7.71
N ASP A 95 -31.82 15.36 -8.49
CA ASP A 95 -30.95 15.92 -9.53
C ASP A 95 -29.73 16.61 -8.93
N ASP A 96 -29.90 17.38 -7.84
CA ASP A 96 -28.80 18.01 -7.11
C ASP A 96 -27.84 16.98 -6.49
N TRP A 97 -28.39 15.88 -5.98
CA TRP A 97 -27.60 14.79 -5.41
C TRP A 97 -26.80 14.03 -6.48
N LEU A 98 -27.39 13.84 -7.65
CA LEU A 98 -26.70 13.23 -8.78
C LEU A 98 -25.59 14.14 -9.30
N ASP A 99 -25.85 15.44 -9.47
CA ASP A 99 -24.84 16.42 -9.87
C ASP A 99 -23.66 16.45 -8.89
N PHE A 100 -23.95 16.43 -7.59
CA PHE A 100 -22.91 16.32 -6.57
C PHE A 100 -22.09 15.03 -6.70
N ALA A 101 -22.74 13.87 -6.86
CA ALA A 101 -22.05 12.59 -6.98
C ALA A 101 -21.17 12.53 -8.24
N MET A 102 -21.67 13.05 -9.36
CA MET A 102 -20.92 13.15 -10.62
C MET A 102 -19.73 14.11 -10.49
N THR A 103 -19.92 15.25 -9.83
CA THR A 103 -18.84 16.19 -9.52
C THR A 103 -17.73 15.50 -8.72
N VAL A 104 -18.08 14.83 -7.62
CA VAL A 104 -17.11 14.07 -6.79
C VAL A 104 -16.33 13.06 -7.64
N MET A 105 -17.02 12.28 -8.49
CA MET A 105 -16.38 11.30 -9.37
C MET A 105 -15.32 11.94 -10.29
N PHE A 106 -15.60 13.11 -10.87
CA PHE A 106 -14.70 13.73 -11.86
C PHE A 106 -13.65 14.68 -11.27
N THR A 107 -13.79 15.09 -10.01
CA THR A 107 -12.88 16.07 -9.41
C THR A 107 -12.04 15.56 -8.25
N THR A 108 -12.60 14.73 -7.37
CA THR A 108 -11.94 14.38 -6.10
C THR A 108 -11.69 12.90 -5.91
N TYR A 109 -12.50 12.01 -6.48
CA TYR A 109 -12.38 10.57 -6.26
C TYR A 109 -11.51 9.88 -7.34
N PRO A 110 -10.57 9.01 -6.96
CA PRO A 110 -10.24 8.58 -5.59
C PRO A 110 -9.17 9.44 -4.90
N VAL A 111 -9.33 9.62 -3.58
CA VAL A 111 -8.57 10.62 -2.80
C VAL A 111 -7.26 10.11 -2.21
N TRP A 112 -7.11 8.79 -2.07
CA TRP A 112 -5.93 8.14 -1.48
C TRP A 112 -5.03 7.54 -2.56
N SER A 113 -5.12 8.08 -3.77
CA SER A 113 -4.56 7.46 -4.97
C SER A 113 -3.58 8.37 -5.69
N ASP A 114 -2.91 7.80 -6.67
CA ASP A 114 -2.17 8.53 -7.68
C ASP A 114 -2.54 8.05 -9.08
N ASP A 115 -2.08 8.78 -10.09
CA ASP A 115 -2.34 8.39 -11.46
C ASP A 115 -1.61 7.10 -11.84
N ASP A 116 -0.54 6.68 -11.16
CA ASP A 116 0.18 5.43 -11.42
C ASP A 116 -0.63 4.18 -10.95
N GLY A 117 -1.79 4.38 -10.32
CA GLY A 117 -2.68 3.32 -9.82
C GLY A 117 -2.46 2.96 -8.36
N GLY A 118 -1.58 3.68 -7.66
CA GLY A 118 -1.24 3.43 -6.26
C GLY A 118 -2.35 3.74 -5.27
N TRP A 119 -2.28 3.14 -4.09
CA TRP A 119 -3.21 3.42 -2.99
C TRP A 119 -2.50 3.56 -1.64
N HIS A 120 -2.58 4.75 -1.05
CA HIS A 120 -1.85 5.12 0.17
C HIS A 120 -2.29 4.33 1.41
N GLU A 121 -3.58 4.03 1.56
CA GLU A 121 -4.11 3.32 2.74
C GLU A 121 -3.82 1.81 2.75
N GLY A 122 -3.07 1.30 1.77
CA GLY A 122 -2.69 -0.11 1.66
C GLY A 122 -3.75 -1.01 1.05
N MET A 123 -3.37 -2.28 0.86
CA MET A 123 -4.11 -3.25 0.04
C MET A 123 -5.53 -3.54 0.54
N ALA A 124 -5.71 -3.66 1.86
CA ALA A 124 -7.02 -3.96 2.44
C ALA A 124 -8.04 -2.84 2.16
N TYR A 125 -7.59 -1.58 2.23
CA TYR A 125 -8.42 -0.40 1.98
C TYR A 125 -8.63 -0.15 0.49
N TRP A 126 -7.61 -0.36 -0.35
CA TRP A 126 -7.75 -0.39 -1.81
C TRP A 126 -8.87 -1.36 -2.22
N SER A 127 -8.79 -2.61 -1.76
CA SER A 127 -9.77 -3.64 -2.11
C SER A 127 -11.18 -3.26 -1.61
N SER A 128 -11.28 -2.81 -0.37
CA SER A 128 -12.55 -2.43 0.26
C SER A 128 -13.25 -1.27 -0.46
N TYR A 129 -12.51 -0.24 -0.87
CA TYR A 129 -13.07 0.95 -1.52
C TYR A 129 -13.44 0.67 -2.97
N LEU A 130 -12.52 0.07 -3.73
CA LEU A 130 -12.76 -0.21 -5.14
C LEU A 130 -13.90 -1.21 -5.34
N ALA A 131 -14.01 -2.25 -4.49
CA ALA A 131 -15.13 -3.18 -4.55
C ALA A 131 -16.50 -2.47 -4.41
N LYS A 132 -16.59 -1.42 -3.57
CA LYS A 132 -17.82 -0.61 -3.40
C LYS A 132 -18.05 0.32 -4.59
N PHE A 133 -16.99 0.93 -5.11
CA PHE A 133 -17.05 1.82 -6.26
C PHE A 133 -17.45 1.11 -7.55
N THR A 134 -17.05 -0.15 -7.76
CA THR A 134 -17.29 -0.86 -9.04
C THR A 134 -18.76 -0.93 -9.43
N TYR A 135 -19.68 -0.97 -8.47
CA TYR A 135 -21.11 -0.92 -8.76
C TYR A 135 -21.54 0.45 -9.32
N TRP A 136 -21.02 1.54 -8.75
CA TRP A 136 -21.22 2.89 -9.28
C TRP A 136 -20.70 2.99 -10.72
N ALA A 137 -19.48 2.48 -10.97
CA ALA A 137 -18.88 2.44 -12.30
C ALA A 137 -19.76 1.69 -13.33
N ASP A 138 -20.39 0.59 -12.94
CA ASP A 138 -21.29 -0.17 -13.82
C ASP A 138 -22.54 0.64 -14.19
N ILE A 139 -23.17 1.29 -13.20
CA ILE A 139 -24.45 1.98 -13.44
C ILE A 139 -24.27 3.30 -14.19
N VAL A 140 -23.20 4.07 -13.92
CA VAL A 140 -22.94 5.31 -14.68
C VAL A 140 -22.62 4.99 -16.13
N ARG A 141 -21.92 3.89 -16.39
CA ARG A 141 -21.70 3.41 -17.75
C ARG A 141 -23.01 2.99 -18.41
N SER A 142 -23.92 2.35 -17.67
CA SER A 142 -25.21 1.94 -18.23
C SER A 142 -26.17 3.10 -18.47
N ALA A 143 -26.16 4.13 -17.62
CA ALA A 143 -27.12 5.23 -17.66
C ALA A 143 -26.64 6.42 -18.51
N PHE A 144 -25.34 6.68 -18.51
CA PHE A 144 -24.75 7.88 -19.12
C PHE A 144 -23.66 7.59 -20.16
N ASP A 145 -23.39 6.31 -20.45
CA ASP A 145 -22.27 5.88 -21.32
C ASP A 145 -20.88 6.37 -20.84
N ILE A 146 -20.73 6.59 -19.54
CA ILE A 146 -19.47 7.02 -18.92
C ILE A 146 -18.69 5.79 -18.45
N ASN A 147 -17.53 5.54 -19.06
CA ASN A 147 -16.65 4.46 -18.64
C ASN A 147 -15.63 4.94 -17.60
N ALA A 148 -15.90 4.72 -16.31
CA ALA A 148 -15.01 5.10 -15.21
C ALA A 148 -13.59 4.52 -15.35
N TYR A 149 -13.43 3.37 -16.00
CA TYR A 149 -12.13 2.71 -16.20
C TYR A 149 -11.22 3.42 -17.22
N GLN A 150 -11.70 4.48 -17.89
CA GLN A 150 -10.87 5.36 -18.73
C GLN A 150 -10.23 6.51 -17.94
N MET A 151 -10.63 6.73 -16.69
CA MET A 151 -9.98 7.73 -15.85
C MET A 151 -8.54 7.30 -15.49
N PRO A 152 -7.60 8.25 -15.33
CA PRO A 152 -6.17 7.94 -15.13
C PRO A 152 -5.90 6.86 -14.09
N PHE A 153 -6.39 7.03 -12.85
CA PHE A 153 -6.25 6.02 -11.79
C PHE A 153 -6.87 4.66 -12.17
N PHE A 154 -8.16 4.63 -12.57
CA PHE A 154 -8.87 3.36 -12.77
C PHE A 154 -8.35 2.54 -13.96
N SER A 155 -7.70 3.20 -14.92
CA SER A 155 -7.01 2.53 -16.02
C SER A 155 -5.77 1.73 -15.58
N ARG A 156 -5.23 2.02 -14.38
CA ARG A 156 -4.05 1.38 -13.77
C ARG A 156 -4.31 0.77 -12.39
N ALA A 157 -5.52 0.89 -11.85
CA ALA A 157 -5.81 0.51 -10.46
C ALA A 157 -5.51 -0.96 -10.14
N GLY A 158 -5.65 -1.87 -11.10
CA GLY A 158 -5.33 -3.29 -10.91
C GLY A 158 -3.84 -3.59 -10.84
N ASP A 159 -2.97 -2.68 -11.32
CA ASP A 159 -1.52 -2.85 -11.25
C ASP A 159 -1.05 -2.88 -9.80
N PHE A 160 -1.70 -2.12 -8.90
CA PHE A 160 -1.44 -2.17 -7.47
C PHE A 160 -1.62 -3.60 -6.91
N GLY A 161 -2.72 -4.27 -7.26
CA GLY A 161 -2.96 -5.66 -6.88
C GLY A 161 -1.95 -6.63 -7.50
N LEU A 162 -1.66 -6.47 -8.79
CA LEU A 162 -0.76 -7.34 -9.55
C LEU A 162 0.67 -7.33 -9.01
N TYR A 163 1.22 -6.13 -8.75
CA TYR A 163 2.61 -5.97 -8.34
C TYR A 163 2.86 -6.25 -6.84
N LEU A 164 1.90 -5.92 -5.97
CA LEU A 164 2.04 -6.15 -4.52
C LEU A 164 1.70 -7.59 -4.14
N LEU A 165 0.74 -8.21 -4.84
CA LEU A 165 0.26 -9.56 -4.55
C LEU A 165 0.21 -10.45 -5.80
N PRO A 166 1.37 -10.75 -6.43
CA PRO A 166 1.46 -11.83 -7.42
C PRO A 166 0.83 -13.12 -6.88
N PRO A 167 0.18 -13.95 -7.71
CA PRO A 167 -0.51 -15.16 -7.25
C PRO A 167 0.38 -16.06 -6.39
N GLY A 168 -0.04 -16.39 -5.17
CA GLY A 168 0.74 -17.19 -4.21
C GLY A 168 1.31 -16.38 -3.03
N THR A 169 1.35 -15.05 -3.14
CA THR A 169 1.83 -14.15 -2.07
C THR A 169 0.90 -14.12 -0.86
N GLN A 170 1.45 -14.24 0.35
CA GLN A 170 0.70 -14.33 1.61
C GLN A 170 0.62 -13.02 2.41
N HIS A 171 1.25 -11.93 1.96
CA HIS A 171 1.36 -10.67 2.70
C HIS A 171 1.20 -9.43 1.80
N GLY A 172 0.25 -8.54 2.11
CA GLY A 172 -0.18 -7.41 1.26
C GLY A 172 0.68 -6.15 1.33
N GLY A 173 1.86 -6.21 1.95
CA GLY A 173 2.80 -5.09 2.05
C GLY A 173 2.47 -4.12 3.20
N PHE A 174 2.56 -2.81 2.92
CA PHE A 174 2.31 -1.74 3.89
C PHE A 174 0.82 -1.41 4.04
N GLY A 175 0.50 -0.72 5.14
CA GLY A 175 -0.81 -0.20 5.46
C GLY A 175 -1.60 -1.07 6.42
N ASP A 176 -2.62 -0.47 7.03
CA ASP A 176 -3.46 -1.13 8.00
C ASP A 176 -4.15 -2.38 7.40
N LEU A 177 -4.15 -3.48 8.17
CA LEU A 177 -4.67 -4.80 7.77
C LEU A 177 -3.98 -5.47 6.55
N ALA A 178 -2.93 -4.86 5.98
CA ALA A 178 -2.25 -5.41 4.82
C ALA A 178 -1.57 -6.76 5.12
N SER A 179 -1.09 -6.95 6.37
CA SER A 179 -0.36 -8.16 6.77
C SER A 179 -1.16 -9.46 6.71
N THR A 180 -2.50 -9.36 6.72
CA THR A 180 -3.39 -10.52 6.56
C THR A 180 -3.99 -10.64 5.17
N THR A 181 -3.64 -9.73 4.25
CA THR A 181 -4.19 -9.71 2.89
C THR A 181 -3.33 -10.56 1.97
N LYS A 182 -3.95 -11.54 1.32
CA LYS A 182 -3.33 -12.49 0.40
C LYS A 182 -3.77 -12.25 -1.03
N SER A 183 -3.03 -12.79 -2.00
CA SER A 183 -3.38 -12.65 -3.43
C SER A 183 -4.78 -13.20 -3.75
N GLU A 184 -5.19 -14.28 -3.10
CA GLU A 184 -6.54 -14.86 -3.23
C GLU A 184 -7.66 -13.91 -2.76
N ASN A 185 -7.38 -13.04 -1.77
CA ASN A 185 -8.39 -12.14 -1.22
C ASN A 185 -8.76 -11.00 -2.18
N ILE A 186 -7.87 -10.66 -3.12
CA ILE A 186 -8.09 -9.60 -4.11
C ILE A 186 -8.56 -10.12 -5.47
N ALA A 187 -8.46 -11.43 -5.72
CA ALA A 187 -8.69 -12.01 -7.04
C ALA A 187 -10.09 -11.71 -7.60
N GLY A 188 -11.13 -11.71 -6.76
CA GLY A 188 -12.48 -11.32 -7.18
C GLY A 188 -12.57 -9.87 -7.65
N LEU A 189 -11.88 -8.94 -6.98
CA LEU A 189 -11.83 -7.54 -7.42
C LEU A 189 -11.01 -7.41 -8.71
N MET A 190 -9.88 -8.11 -8.82
CA MET A 190 -9.08 -8.15 -10.05
C MET A 190 -9.93 -8.60 -11.25
N ALA A 191 -10.82 -9.58 -11.07
CA ALA A 191 -11.75 -10.03 -12.10
C ALA A 191 -12.69 -8.89 -12.57
N VAL A 192 -13.22 -8.10 -11.63
CA VAL A 192 -14.08 -6.94 -11.94
C VAL A 192 -13.31 -5.83 -12.64
N LEU A 193 -12.11 -5.49 -12.15
CA LEU A 193 -11.27 -4.46 -12.76
C LEU A 193 -10.86 -4.87 -14.18
N ALA A 194 -10.49 -6.14 -14.38
CA ALA A 194 -10.14 -6.69 -15.68
C ALA A 194 -11.31 -6.61 -16.67
N ALA A 195 -12.53 -6.92 -16.24
CA ALA A 195 -13.72 -6.78 -17.08
C ALA A 195 -14.03 -5.33 -17.45
N GLY A 196 -13.81 -4.41 -16.50
CA GLY A 196 -14.05 -2.98 -16.69
C GLY A 196 -13.05 -2.30 -17.62
N ALA A 197 -11.76 -2.55 -17.40
CA ALA A 197 -10.65 -1.95 -18.14
C ALA A 197 -10.22 -2.73 -19.39
N GLY A 198 -10.66 -3.99 -19.53
CA GLY A 198 -10.21 -4.87 -20.61
C GLY A 198 -8.74 -5.29 -20.48
N ASN A 199 -8.18 -5.31 -19.26
CA ASN A 199 -6.78 -5.62 -19.04
C ASN A 199 -6.56 -7.16 -18.99
N PRO A 200 -5.68 -7.72 -19.84
CA PRO A 200 -5.48 -9.17 -19.93
C PRO A 200 -4.65 -9.73 -18.76
N TYR A 201 -3.77 -8.94 -18.16
CA TYR A 201 -2.92 -9.36 -17.03
C TYR A 201 -3.70 -9.44 -15.73
N TRP A 202 -4.61 -8.49 -15.50
CA TRP A 202 -5.51 -8.52 -14.35
C TRP A 202 -6.51 -9.67 -14.46
N LYS A 203 -6.97 -9.96 -15.69
CA LYS A 203 -7.78 -11.14 -15.95
C LYS A 203 -7.01 -12.42 -15.64
N TRP A 204 -5.77 -12.51 -16.10
CA TRP A 204 -4.91 -13.66 -15.79
C TRP A 204 -4.74 -13.86 -14.29
N HIS A 205 -4.48 -12.80 -13.52
CA HIS A 205 -4.36 -12.88 -12.06
C HIS A 205 -5.62 -13.48 -11.41
N ALA A 206 -6.79 -12.98 -11.82
CA ALA A 206 -8.08 -13.50 -11.35
C ALA A 206 -8.30 -14.97 -11.74
N ASP A 207 -8.04 -15.31 -13.01
CA ASP A 207 -8.22 -16.66 -13.56
C ASP A 207 -7.29 -17.68 -12.87
N THR A 208 -6.04 -17.31 -12.54
CA THR A 208 -5.10 -18.15 -11.79
C THR A 208 -5.65 -18.56 -10.42
N HIS A 209 -6.47 -17.71 -9.80
CA HIS A 209 -7.16 -18.00 -8.54
C HIS A 209 -8.55 -18.65 -8.72
N GLY A 210 -9.00 -18.88 -9.96
CA GLY A 210 -10.36 -19.34 -10.23
C GLY A 210 -11.43 -18.34 -9.80
N ALA A 211 -11.10 -17.04 -9.81
CA ALA A 211 -12.00 -16.01 -9.33
C ALA A 211 -13.06 -15.65 -10.38
N GLU A 212 -14.30 -15.51 -9.91
CA GLU A 212 -15.44 -15.11 -10.73
C GLU A 212 -15.63 -13.59 -10.72
N ILE A 213 -16.14 -13.02 -11.83
CA ILE A 213 -16.45 -11.58 -11.99
C ILE A 213 -17.75 -11.18 -11.22
N GLY A 214 -18.11 -11.95 -10.20
CA GLY A 214 -19.31 -11.81 -9.40
C GLY A 214 -20.53 -12.58 -9.92
N GLY A 215 -21.57 -12.61 -9.09
CA GLY A 215 -22.86 -13.28 -9.36
C GLY A 215 -23.98 -12.34 -9.79
N GLY A 216 -25.16 -12.92 -10.04
CA GLY A 216 -26.38 -12.19 -10.37
C GLY A 216 -26.30 -11.38 -11.67
N TYR A 217 -27.17 -10.37 -11.79
CA TYR A 217 -27.26 -9.54 -13.00
C TYR A 217 -26.00 -8.69 -13.22
N ALA A 218 -25.34 -8.19 -12.16
CA ALA A 218 -24.13 -7.40 -12.29
C ALA A 218 -22.99 -8.24 -12.88
N GLY A 219 -22.77 -9.46 -12.36
CA GLY A 219 -21.81 -10.40 -12.92
C GLY A 219 -22.13 -10.80 -14.36
N PHE A 220 -23.42 -10.98 -14.68
CA PHE A 220 -23.86 -11.26 -16.05
C PHE A 220 -23.50 -10.12 -17.01
N LEU A 221 -23.82 -8.88 -16.65
CA LEU A 221 -23.52 -7.69 -17.46
C LEU A 221 -22.00 -7.49 -17.64
N ARG A 222 -21.21 -7.71 -16.58
CA ARG A 222 -19.75 -7.63 -16.66
C ARG A 222 -19.19 -8.69 -17.63
N ARG A 223 -19.62 -9.95 -17.50
CA ARG A 223 -19.23 -11.03 -18.43
C ARG A 223 -19.59 -10.72 -19.88
N ALA A 224 -20.83 -10.24 -20.12
CA ALA A 224 -21.28 -9.89 -21.45
C ALA A 224 -20.42 -8.78 -22.09
N ARG A 225 -19.92 -7.84 -21.30
CA ARG A 225 -19.05 -6.73 -21.77
C ARG A 225 -17.59 -7.12 -21.95
N SER A 226 -17.15 -8.24 -21.37
CA SER A 226 -15.74 -8.65 -21.35
C SER A 226 -15.51 -10.00 -22.02
N MET A 227 -16.41 -10.46 -22.90
CA MET A 227 -16.30 -11.77 -23.56
C MET A 227 -15.01 -11.90 -24.39
N ASP A 228 -14.55 -10.81 -24.98
CA ASP A 228 -13.35 -10.77 -25.82
C ASP A 228 -12.05 -10.53 -25.02
N ASN A 229 -12.14 -10.29 -23.71
CA ASN A 229 -10.95 -10.12 -22.88
C ASN A 229 -10.29 -11.49 -22.63
N MET A 230 -9.14 -11.72 -23.24
CA MET A 230 -8.35 -12.94 -23.08
C MET A 230 -7.24 -12.73 -22.05
N ALA A 231 -7.10 -13.67 -21.11
CA ALA A 231 -6.05 -13.65 -20.11
C ALA A 231 -4.66 -13.77 -20.74
N ALA A 232 -3.69 -13.01 -20.26
CA ALA A 232 -2.28 -13.14 -20.61
C ALA A 232 -1.41 -13.10 -19.35
N PRO A 233 -0.42 -14.01 -19.21
CA PRO A 233 0.50 -13.95 -18.08
C PRO A 233 1.35 -12.67 -18.11
N PRO A 234 1.72 -12.11 -16.95
CA PRO A 234 2.47 -10.86 -16.84
C PRO A 234 3.96 -11.01 -17.14
N SER A 235 4.40 -12.10 -17.79
CA SER A 235 5.81 -12.35 -18.11
C SER A 235 6.41 -11.36 -19.11
N ALA A 236 5.57 -10.63 -19.85
CA ALA A 236 5.99 -9.55 -20.74
C ALA A 236 6.12 -8.19 -20.03
N LEU A 237 5.69 -8.08 -18.77
CA LEU A 237 5.81 -6.85 -17.99
C LEU A 237 7.16 -6.81 -17.30
N THR A 238 7.65 -5.60 -16.99
CA THR A 238 8.73 -5.46 -16.01
C THR A 238 8.25 -6.00 -14.67
N ALA A 239 9.07 -6.78 -13.99
CA ALA A 239 8.68 -7.42 -12.72
C ALA A 239 8.43 -6.42 -11.60
N SER A 240 9.05 -5.24 -11.68
CA SER A 240 8.99 -4.22 -10.64
C SER A 240 8.25 -2.98 -11.11
N ALA A 241 7.66 -2.26 -10.17
CA ALA A 241 6.91 -1.04 -10.42
C ALA A 241 7.08 -0.02 -9.30
N ARG A 242 6.77 1.24 -9.64
CA ARG A 242 6.60 2.32 -8.67
C ARG A 242 5.22 2.96 -8.82
N PHE A 243 4.72 3.46 -7.71
CA PHE A 243 3.51 4.26 -7.59
C PHE A 243 3.94 5.60 -6.97
N ARG A 244 4.22 6.59 -7.82
CA ARG A 244 4.99 7.77 -7.42
C ARG A 244 4.22 8.65 -6.44
N GLY A 245 2.94 8.89 -6.67
CA GLY A 245 2.15 9.83 -5.87
C GLY A 245 1.83 9.30 -4.47
N VAL A 246 1.75 7.98 -4.30
CA VAL A 246 1.65 7.34 -2.97
C VAL A 246 3.01 6.98 -2.37
N GLY A 247 4.08 7.13 -3.16
CA GLY A 247 5.47 6.89 -2.76
C GLY A 247 5.76 5.45 -2.38
N LEU A 248 5.34 4.51 -3.21
CA LEU A 248 5.59 3.09 -3.03
C LEU A 248 6.36 2.53 -4.23
N ALA A 249 7.39 1.73 -3.98
CA ALA A 249 8.03 0.90 -4.99
C ALA A 249 7.97 -0.57 -4.57
N VAL A 250 7.78 -1.46 -5.53
CA VAL A 250 7.82 -2.92 -5.31
C VAL A 250 8.77 -3.52 -6.33
N LEU A 251 9.82 -4.15 -5.81
CA LEU A 251 10.88 -4.80 -6.58
C LEU A 251 10.60 -6.29 -6.56
N ASN A 252 10.45 -6.94 -7.71
CA ASN A 252 10.21 -8.38 -7.81
C ASN A 252 11.23 -9.03 -8.76
N THR A 253 11.49 -10.32 -8.54
CA THR A 253 12.12 -11.18 -9.55
C THR A 253 11.10 -11.71 -10.55
N ASN A 254 9.84 -11.90 -10.13
CA ASN A 254 8.79 -12.52 -10.92
C ASN A 254 7.39 -12.04 -10.52
N LEU A 255 6.46 -12.00 -11.47
CA LEU A 255 5.03 -11.70 -11.24
C LEU A 255 4.10 -12.91 -11.47
N VAL A 256 4.62 -14.02 -11.99
CA VAL A 256 3.83 -15.19 -12.39
C VAL A 256 3.52 -16.10 -11.19
N ASP A 257 4.45 -16.26 -10.26
CA ASP A 257 4.23 -17.07 -9.06
C ASP A 257 4.94 -16.43 -7.88
N GLY A 258 4.18 -15.96 -6.89
CA GLY A 258 4.71 -15.39 -5.66
C GLY A 258 5.53 -16.40 -4.87
N ARG A 259 5.32 -17.71 -5.05
CA ARG A 259 6.11 -18.78 -4.41
C ARG A 259 7.48 -18.99 -5.05
N ASP A 260 7.72 -18.37 -6.20
CA ASP A 260 9.00 -18.28 -6.89
C ASP A 260 9.29 -16.80 -7.17
N ASN A 261 9.34 -16.01 -6.10
CA ASN A 261 9.55 -14.58 -6.15
C ASN A 261 10.31 -14.08 -4.92
N ILE A 262 11.28 -13.22 -5.15
CA ILE A 262 11.89 -12.37 -4.11
C ILE A 262 11.33 -10.98 -4.32
N GLN A 263 10.64 -10.46 -3.31
CA GLN A 263 9.90 -9.22 -3.38
C GLN A 263 10.29 -8.27 -2.26
N LEU A 264 10.71 -7.06 -2.62
CA LEU A 264 10.95 -5.98 -1.68
C LEU A 264 9.94 -4.85 -1.88
N HIS A 265 9.24 -4.48 -0.80
CA HIS A 265 8.39 -3.29 -0.77
C HIS A 265 9.20 -2.15 -0.18
N PHE A 266 9.14 -0.95 -0.75
CA PHE A 266 9.80 0.24 -0.23
C PHE A 266 8.84 1.42 -0.23
N LYS A 267 8.63 2.06 0.93
CA LYS A 267 7.70 3.19 1.08
C LYS A 267 8.47 4.47 1.44
N SER A 268 8.24 5.53 0.68
CA SER A 268 8.58 6.91 1.05
C SER A 268 7.55 7.86 0.44
N SER A 269 6.50 8.15 1.21
CA SER A 269 5.26 8.79 0.73
C SER A 269 5.32 10.31 0.77
N PRO A 270 5.01 11.00 -0.34
CA PRO A 270 5.09 12.45 -0.43
C PRO A 270 3.89 13.13 0.23
N PHE A 271 2.84 13.41 -0.55
CA PHE A 271 1.73 14.24 -0.12
C PHE A 271 0.95 13.67 1.07
N PHE A 272 0.82 12.35 1.15
CA PHE A 272 0.06 11.69 2.22
C PHE A 272 0.90 11.40 3.46
N GLY A 273 2.23 11.40 3.33
CA GLY A 273 3.16 11.11 4.42
C GLY A 273 2.83 9.80 5.15
N ARG A 274 2.42 9.92 6.41
CA ARG A 274 2.02 8.80 7.29
C ARG A 274 0.57 8.93 7.75
N HIS A 275 -0.25 9.66 7.01
CA HIS A 275 -1.62 9.94 7.41
C HIS A 275 -2.55 8.72 7.22
N SER A 276 -3.62 8.66 8.01
CA SER A 276 -4.65 7.60 7.92
C SER A 276 -4.06 6.19 8.03
N HIS A 277 -4.58 5.23 7.26
CA HIS A 277 -4.18 3.82 7.28
C HIS A 277 -2.81 3.55 6.62
N GLY A 278 -2.18 4.54 5.99
CA GLY A 278 -0.84 4.46 5.41
C GLY A 278 0.27 4.94 6.37
N TYR A 279 0.19 4.55 7.65
CA TYR A 279 0.99 5.11 8.74
C TYR A 279 2.44 4.61 8.83
N ASN A 280 2.82 3.58 8.07
CA ASN A 280 4.17 3.04 8.10
C ASN A 280 5.21 4.12 7.76
N ALA A 281 6.36 4.04 8.43
CA ALA A 281 7.47 4.97 8.29
C ALA A 281 7.92 5.14 6.83
N ASN A 282 8.29 6.36 6.46
CA ASN A 282 8.96 6.62 5.19
C ASN A 282 10.39 6.07 5.24
N ASN A 283 10.91 5.70 4.07
CA ASN A 283 12.11 4.88 3.87
C ASN A 283 12.09 3.49 4.55
N ALA A 284 10.92 3.01 4.99
CA ALA A 284 10.78 1.62 5.45
C ALA A 284 10.79 0.66 4.25
N PHE A 285 11.28 -0.57 4.49
CA PHE A 285 11.22 -1.66 3.50
C PHE A 285 10.69 -2.96 4.10
N LEU A 286 10.11 -3.82 3.28
CA LEU A 286 9.67 -5.17 3.65
C LEU A 286 10.29 -6.19 2.69
N LEU A 287 10.49 -7.43 3.14
CA LEU A 287 11.01 -8.51 2.31
C LEU A 287 10.09 -9.73 2.39
N ASN A 288 9.60 -10.16 1.22
CA ASN A 288 8.94 -11.45 1.03
C ASN A 288 9.84 -12.34 0.17
N VAL A 289 9.96 -13.61 0.54
CA VAL A 289 10.70 -14.63 -0.22
C VAL A 289 9.82 -15.86 -0.36
N ASP A 290 9.69 -16.36 -1.59
CA ASP A 290 8.87 -17.53 -1.93
C ASP A 290 7.44 -17.42 -1.39
N GLY A 291 6.89 -16.20 -1.42
CA GLY A 291 5.51 -15.87 -1.07
C GLY A 291 5.28 -15.67 0.42
N GLU A 292 6.31 -15.85 1.24
CA GLU A 292 6.26 -15.76 2.70
C GLU A 292 6.95 -14.47 3.20
N PRO A 293 6.42 -13.80 4.24
CA PRO A 293 7.07 -12.64 4.82
C PRO A 293 8.32 -13.05 5.60
N VAL A 294 9.45 -12.43 5.27
CA VAL A 294 10.71 -12.53 6.01
C VAL A 294 10.84 -11.32 6.92
N PHE A 295 10.97 -10.13 6.33
CA PHE A 295 11.03 -8.86 7.06
C PHE A 295 9.72 -8.10 6.89
N CYS A 296 9.02 -7.83 7.99
CA CYS A 296 7.63 -7.35 7.97
C CYS A 296 7.45 -6.16 8.93
N PRO A 297 6.45 -5.28 8.70
CA PRO A 297 6.08 -4.35 9.75
C PRO A 297 5.43 -5.15 10.89
N THR A 298 5.56 -4.67 12.12
CA THR A 298 5.14 -5.45 13.29
C THR A 298 3.93 -4.87 14.01
N GLY A 299 3.26 -5.74 14.74
CA GLY A 299 1.99 -5.49 15.37
C GLY A 299 0.82 -5.83 14.46
N ARG A 300 -0.32 -6.09 15.09
CA ARG A 300 -1.59 -6.36 14.40
C ARG A 300 -2.68 -5.52 15.03
N ARG A 301 -3.49 -4.86 14.21
CA ARG A 301 -4.57 -4.00 14.70
C ARG A 301 -5.58 -4.82 15.48
N ASP A 302 -5.57 -4.66 16.79
CA ASP A 302 -6.52 -5.25 17.72
C ASP A 302 -7.85 -4.50 17.69
N VAL A 303 -7.84 -3.21 17.97
CA VAL A 303 -8.99 -2.29 17.91
C VAL A 303 -8.47 -0.99 17.33
N HIS A 304 -9.24 -0.41 16.41
CA HIS A 304 -8.86 0.89 15.86
C HIS A 304 -8.78 1.93 16.99
N GLY A 305 -7.64 2.61 17.07
CA GLY A 305 -7.38 3.62 18.09
C GLY A 305 -6.97 3.07 19.47
N SER A 306 -6.69 1.77 19.59
CA SER A 306 -6.16 1.19 20.83
C SER A 306 -4.75 1.72 21.17
N PRO A 307 -4.25 1.52 22.40
CA PRO A 307 -2.86 1.82 22.73
C PRO A 307 -1.85 1.09 21.83
N HIS A 308 -2.06 -0.19 21.51
CA HIS A 308 -1.17 -0.93 20.61
C HIS A 308 -1.19 -0.34 19.20
N HIS A 309 -2.38 -0.07 18.65
CA HIS A 309 -2.50 0.54 17.34
C HIS A 309 -1.83 1.92 17.28
N THR A 310 -2.08 2.76 18.27
CA THR A 310 -1.63 4.16 18.24
C THR A 310 -0.20 4.37 18.71
N ASN A 311 0.35 3.52 19.59
CA ASN A 311 1.67 3.73 20.20
C ASN A 311 2.71 2.67 19.80
N TRP A 312 2.30 1.54 19.21
CA TRP A 312 3.21 0.61 18.57
C TRP A 312 3.15 0.76 17.05
N MET A 313 2.02 0.39 16.44
CA MET A 313 1.93 0.25 14.98
C MET A 313 2.09 1.56 14.20
N TRP A 314 1.69 2.69 14.77
CA TRP A 314 1.88 4.00 14.14
C TRP A 314 3.29 4.56 14.34
N ASP A 315 4.13 3.94 15.18
CA ASP A 315 5.47 4.41 15.50
C ASP A 315 6.50 3.82 14.52
N SER A 316 7.58 4.56 14.22
CA SER A 316 8.62 4.04 13.32
C SER A 316 9.37 2.85 13.91
N ARG A 317 9.33 2.65 15.24
CA ARG A 317 9.97 1.50 15.89
C ARG A 317 9.31 0.15 15.59
N SER A 318 8.15 0.13 14.92
CA SER A 318 7.52 -1.09 14.43
C SER A 318 7.82 -1.41 12.96
N ASP A 319 8.57 -0.53 12.28
CA ASP A 319 8.91 -0.63 10.86
C ASP A 319 10.43 -0.81 10.67
N ASN A 320 10.84 -1.39 9.54
CA ASN A 320 12.26 -1.52 9.17
C ASN A 320 12.85 -0.17 8.74
N ALA A 321 13.01 0.74 9.69
CA ALA A 321 13.36 2.14 9.53
C ALA A 321 14.52 2.52 10.47
N ILE A 322 14.74 3.82 10.69
CA ILE A 322 15.75 4.32 11.61
C ILE A 322 15.09 5.18 12.69
N LEU A 323 15.51 5.01 13.95
CA LEU A 323 15.21 5.93 15.05
C LEU A 323 16.42 6.83 15.33
N VAL A 324 16.13 8.05 15.75
CA VAL A 324 17.15 9.06 16.10
C VAL A 324 16.96 9.44 17.55
N ASN A 325 17.96 9.17 18.39
CA ASN A 325 17.87 9.29 19.85
C ASN A 325 16.65 8.54 20.44
N GLY A 326 16.34 7.33 19.93
CA GLY A 326 15.16 6.56 20.38
C GLY A 326 13.82 7.04 19.84
N THR A 327 13.78 8.09 19.00
CA THR A 327 12.55 8.68 18.49
C THR A 327 12.37 8.43 17.00
N GLY A 328 11.15 8.05 16.60
CA GLY A 328 10.75 7.84 15.21
C GLY A 328 10.30 9.11 14.48
N GLN A 329 9.71 8.91 13.31
CA GLN A 329 9.10 9.98 12.52
C GLN A 329 7.85 10.54 13.21
N LYS A 330 7.44 11.75 12.81
CA LYS A 330 6.14 12.35 13.19
C LYS A 330 5.03 11.32 13.02
N LYS A 331 4.37 10.99 14.13
CA LYS A 331 3.44 9.86 14.22
C LYS A 331 2.12 10.19 13.52
N HIS A 332 1.65 9.29 12.65
CA HIS A 332 0.31 9.35 12.02
C HIS A 332 -0.04 10.75 11.45
N SER A 333 0.90 11.37 10.73
CA SER A 333 0.80 12.75 10.26
C SER A 333 1.02 12.87 8.75
N GLN A 334 0.27 13.76 8.11
CA GLN A 334 0.49 14.14 6.71
C GLN A 334 1.78 14.94 6.53
N ASP A 335 2.22 15.65 7.58
CA ASP A 335 3.47 16.42 7.57
C ASP A 335 4.72 15.53 7.69
N ALA A 336 4.54 14.25 7.97
CA ALA A 336 5.60 13.26 7.95
C ALA A 336 5.91 12.87 6.49
N ARG A 337 6.51 13.79 5.72
CA ARG A 337 6.70 13.64 4.28
C ARG A 337 8.00 12.92 3.94
N GLY A 338 7.93 12.00 2.99
CA GLY A 338 9.07 11.43 2.28
C GLY A 338 8.93 11.61 0.78
N ALA A 339 9.72 10.92 -0.03
CA ALA A 339 9.53 10.83 -1.47
C ALA A 339 10.41 9.72 -2.05
N LEU A 340 9.98 9.10 -3.14
CA LEU A 340 10.88 8.32 -4.00
C LEU A 340 11.77 9.28 -4.80
N ALA A 341 13.08 9.21 -4.59
CA ALA A 341 14.08 10.07 -5.23
C ALA A 341 14.65 9.47 -6.53
N ALA A 342 14.67 8.15 -6.65
CA ALA A 342 15.06 7.42 -7.84
C ALA A 342 14.36 6.06 -7.91
N PHE A 343 14.15 5.54 -9.12
CA PHE A 343 13.65 4.18 -9.35
C PHE A 343 14.10 3.70 -10.73
N HIS A 344 14.60 2.47 -10.78
CA HIS A 344 14.99 1.77 -11.99
C HIS A 344 14.68 0.29 -11.85
N THR A 345 14.33 -0.34 -12.98
CA THR A 345 14.13 -1.78 -13.05
C THR A 345 14.66 -2.37 -14.35
N SER A 346 15.29 -3.53 -14.24
CA SER A 346 15.80 -4.33 -15.35
C SER A 346 15.71 -5.83 -15.03
N GLU A 347 16.23 -6.68 -15.92
CA GLU A 347 16.26 -8.12 -15.75
C GLU A 347 17.15 -8.56 -14.57
N HIS A 348 18.32 -7.95 -14.40
CA HIS A 348 19.33 -8.37 -13.42
C HIS A 348 19.50 -7.39 -12.24
N LEU A 349 19.01 -6.16 -12.39
CA LEU A 349 19.22 -5.09 -11.41
C LEU A 349 17.97 -4.23 -11.24
N ASP A 350 17.54 -4.02 -10.00
CA ASP A 350 16.63 -2.92 -9.67
C ASP A 350 17.32 -1.96 -8.71
N ALA A 351 16.91 -0.70 -8.73
CA ALA A 351 17.36 0.29 -7.76
C ALA A 351 16.20 1.21 -7.36
N VAL A 352 16.14 1.54 -6.08
CA VAL A 352 15.21 2.55 -5.56
C VAL A 352 15.92 3.42 -4.53
N SER A 353 15.60 4.70 -4.51
CA SER A 353 16.05 5.62 -3.47
C SER A 353 14.87 6.41 -2.92
N GLY A 354 14.90 6.73 -1.63
CA GLY A 354 13.93 7.61 -0.99
C GLY A 354 14.57 8.60 -0.02
N GLU A 355 13.92 9.74 0.14
CA GLU A 355 14.27 10.79 1.10
C GLU A 355 13.18 10.89 2.17
N ALA A 356 13.56 10.96 3.44
CA ALA A 356 12.62 10.97 4.56
C ALA A 356 12.99 11.95 5.68
N GLY A 357 13.97 12.85 5.50
CA GLY A 357 14.39 13.83 6.50
C GLY A 357 13.24 14.67 7.04
N ALA A 358 12.36 15.17 6.15
CA ALA A 358 11.18 15.97 6.51
C ALA A 358 10.15 15.22 7.38
N SER A 359 10.26 13.90 7.48
CA SER A 359 9.42 13.08 8.35
C SER A 359 9.84 13.14 9.82
N TYR A 360 11.05 13.59 10.11
CA TYR A 360 11.59 13.73 11.47
C TYR A 360 11.51 15.19 11.93
N GLU A 361 11.61 15.40 13.24
CA GLU A 361 11.78 16.74 13.82
C GLU A 361 13.26 17.11 13.96
N ASN A 362 14.15 16.13 13.95
CA ASN A 362 15.57 16.25 14.33
C ASN A 362 16.55 15.81 13.22
N LEU A 363 16.08 15.71 11.97
CA LEU A 363 16.94 15.45 10.80
C LEU A 363 16.79 16.55 9.76
N ASP A 364 17.92 16.92 9.14
CA ASP A 364 17.97 17.72 7.93
C ASP A 364 17.80 16.85 6.67
N GLY A 365 18.15 15.56 6.76
CA GLY A 365 18.05 14.61 5.65
C GLY A 365 18.20 13.16 6.09
N TRP A 366 17.45 12.27 5.45
CA TRP A 366 17.70 10.83 5.47
C TRP A 366 17.39 10.23 4.11
N ARG A 367 18.44 9.82 3.43
CA ARG A 367 18.38 9.10 2.17
C ARG A 367 18.61 7.61 2.39
N ARG A 368 17.76 6.77 1.81
CA ARG A 368 17.93 5.33 1.75
C ARG A 368 17.96 4.88 0.30
N ARG A 369 19.04 4.24 -0.11
CA ARG A 369 19.22 3.59 -1.41
C ARG A 369 19.14 2.08 -1.21
N ILE A 370 18.36 1.40 -2.04
CA ILE A 370 18.27 -0.06 -2.08
C ILE A 370 18.55 -0.51 -3.51
N ILE A 371 19.59 -1.31 -3.69
CA ILE A 371 20.00 -1.89 -4.96
C ILE A 371 19.79 -3.39 -4.87
N PHE A 372 18.93 -3.94 -5.72
CA PHE A 372 18.61 -5.35 -5.77
C PHE A 372 19.36 -6.03 -6.91
N PHE A 373 20.34 -6.86 -6.56
CA PHE A 373 21.04 -7.75 -7.48
C PHE A 373 20.22 -9.02 -7.62
N LYS A 374 19.45 -9.16 -8.69
CA LYS A 374 18.50 -10.26 -8.84
C LYS A 374 19.22 -11.56 -9.19
N PRO A 375 18.85 -12.70 -8.58
CA PRO A 375 17.98 -12.89 -7.40
C PRO A 375 18.75 -12.98 -6.07
N HIS A 376 19.98 -12.48 -5.99
CA HIS A 376 20.95 -12.82 -4.94
C HIS A 376 20.80 -12.02 -3.65
N GLY A 377 20.50 -10.73 -3.72
CA GLY A 377 20.46 -9.91 -2.51
C GLY A 377 20.42 -8.40 -2.73
N PHE A 378 20.36 -7.67 -1.63
CA PHE A 378 20.13 -6.23 -1.60
C PHE A 378 21.28 -5.51 -0.92
N LEU A 379 21.83 -4.49 -1.57
CA LEU A 379 22.67 -3.50 -0.92
C LEU A 379 21.79 -2.34 -0.45
N ILE A 380 21.83 -2.03 0.84
CA ILE A 380 21.17 -0.87 1.44
C ILE A 380 22.24 0.13 1.86
N HIS A 381 22.10 1.37 1.40
CA HIS A 381 22.92 2.49 1.84
C HIS A 381 22.04 3.58 2.43
N ASP A 382 22.26 3.91 3.70
CA ASP A 382 21.60 5.00 4.38
C ASP A 382 22.58 6.17 4.56
N THR A 383 22.11 7.40 4.33
CA THR A 383 22.85 8.64 4.61
C THR A 383 21.95 9.55 5.45
N LEU A 384 22.35 9.84 6.69
CA LEU A 384 21.59 10.65 7.64
C LEU A 384 22.36 11.91 8.03
N CYS A 385 21.65 13.03 8.08
CA CYS A 385 22.12 14.32 8.59
C CYS A 385 21.19 14.76 9.71
N ALA A 386 21.67 14.73 10.95
CA ALA A 386 20.97 15.20 12.13
C ALA A 386 21.36 16.66 12.44
N THR A 387 20.41 17.40 13.01
CA THR A 387 20.63 18.81 13.40
C THR A 387 21.67 18.94 14.51
N GLU A 388 21.85 17.89 15.32
CA GLU A 388 22.81 17.77 16.41
C GLU A 388 23.38 16.35 16.48
N ALA A 389 24.50 16.17 17.20
CA ALA A 389 25.10 14.86 17.41
C ALA A 389 24.10 13.90 18.11
N SER A 390 23.71 12.85 17.40
CA SER A 390 22.62 11.95 17.80
C SER A 390 23.05 10.48 17.74
N SER A 391 22.38 9.63 18.50
CA SER A 391 22.48 8.17 18.30
C SER A 391 21.49 7.73 17.22
N PHE A 392 21.88 6.73 16.44
CA PHE A 392 21.06 6.16 15.39
C PHE A 392 20.82 4.68 15.65
N GLN A 393 19.57 4.27 15.49
CA GLN A 393 19.12 2.90 15.73
C GLN A 393 18.49 2.37 14.45
N TRP A 394 19.15 1.41 13.82
CA TRP A 394 18.65 0.74 12.63
C TRP A 394 17.75 -0.42 13.04
N CYS A 395 16.46 -0.34 12.71
CA CYS A 395 15.45 -1.31 13.11
C CYS A 395 15.23 -2.36 12.03
N LEU A 396 15.12 -3.62 12.45
CA LEU A 396 14.76 -4.74 11.59
C LEU A 396 13.79 -5.66 12.31
N HIS A 397 12.75 -6.08 11.62
CA HIS A 397 11.73 -6.93 12.19
C HIS A 397 11.47 -8.13 11.30
N ALA A 398 11.28 -9.29 11.94
CA ALA A 398 11.11 -10.55 11.25
C ALA A 398 10.07 -11.45 11.90
N LYS A 399 9.62 -12.47 11.15
CA LYS A 399 8.80 -13.57 11.67
C LYS A 399 9.71 -14.61 12.34
N GLY A 400 9.76 -14.62 13.67
CA GLY A 400 10.64 -15.47 14.46
C GLY A 400 11.99 -14.84 14.82
N PRO A 401 12.73 -15.46 15.75
CA PRO A 401 13.98 -14.91 16.29
C PRO A 401 15.09 -14.89 15.24
N MET A 402 16.05 -13.99 15.46
CA MET A 402 17.27 -13.90 14.66
C MET A 402 18.47 -14.37 15.48
N THR A 403 19.49 -14.93 14.82
CA THR A 403 20.77 -15.22 15.47
C THR A 403 21.71 -14.04 15.26
N LEU A 404 22.21 -13.46 16.35
CA LEU A 404 23.05 -12.27 16.33
C LEU A 404 24.52 -12.66 16.44
N GLY A 405 25.33 -12.21 15.47
CA GLY A 405 26.79 -12.30 15.47
C GLY A 405 27.43 -10.92 15.51
N GLU A 406 28.75 -10.86 15.28
CA GLU A 406 29.48 -9.60 15.19
C GLU A 406 29.21 -8.92 13.84
N GLY A 407 28.34 -7.90 13.85
CA GLY A 407 27.93 -7.19 12.63
C GLY A 407 27.14 -8.05 11.63
N LYS A 408 26.74 -9.26 12.01
CA LYS A 408 25.97 -10.19 11.17
C LYS A 408 24.71 -10.65 11.87
N VAL A 409 23.64 -10.83 11.11
CA VAL A 409 22.37 -11.35 11.61
C VAL A 409 21.89 -12.44 10.66
N LEU A 410 21.53 -13.59 11.21
CA LEU A 410 20.95 -14.70 10.46
C LEU A 410 19.50 -14.87 10.87
N TRP A 411 18.60 -14.87 9.89
CA TRP A 411 17.21 -15.28 10.07
C TRP A 411 16.96 -16.59 9.33
N GLU A 412 16.22 -17.50 9.95
CA GLU A 412 15.84 -18.79 9.37
C GLU A 412 14.32 -18.98 9.45
N GLY A 413 13.72 -19.47 8.38
CA GLY A 413 12.30 -19.75 8.30
C GLY A 413 11.93 -20.66 7.14
N LYS A 414 10.64 -20.69 6.81
CA LYS A 414 10.11 -21.52 5.73
C LYS A 414 10.81 -21.31 4.36
N PRO A 415 11.11 -20.08 3.90
CA PRO A 415 11.78 -19.86 2.63
C PRO A 415 13.30 -20.10 2.65
N GLY A 416 13.84 -20.67 3.75
CA GLY A 416 15.27 -20.88 3.95
C GLY A 416 15.86 -19.87 4.92
N HIS A 417 17.07 -19.39 4.64
CA HIS A 417 17.74 -18.40 5.48
C HIS A 417 18.04 -17.11 4.73
N VAL A 418 18.09 -16.02 5.49
CA VAL A 418 18.46 -14.68 5.05
C VAL A 418 19.56 -14.16 5.96
N GLU A 419 20.65 -13.70 5.36
CA GLU A 419 21.79 -13.14 6.09
C GLU A 419 21.82 -11.63 5.90
N VAL A 420 22.03 -10.90 6.99
CA VAL A 420 22.21 -9.45 7.01
C VAL A 420 23.61 -9.14 7.51
N ASP A 421 24.43 -8.51 6.67
CA ASP A 421 25.78 -8.03 7.00
C ASP A 421 25.75 -6.52 7.19
N PHE A 422 25.85 -6.07 8.45
CA PHE A 422 26.08 -4.67 8.79
C PHE A 422 27.55 -4.34 8.53
N ALA A 423 27.85 -3.92 7.31
CA ALA A 423 29.21 -3.68 6.87
C ALA A 423 29.81 -2.38 7.40
N TYR A 424 28.98 -1.34 7.52
CA TYR A 424 29.37 -0.04 8.05
C TYR A 424 28.19 0.62 8.79
N PRO A 425 28.43 1.35 9.90
CA PRO A 425 29.70 1.46 10.62
C PRO A 425 30.04 0.15 11.35
N ALA A 426 31.30 -0.04 11.71
CA ALA A 426 31.70 -1.15 12.58
C ALA A 426 31.23 -0.91 14.02
N GLY A 427 31.11 -1.99 14.82
CA GLY A 427 30.87 -1.88 16.26
C GLY A 427 29.43 -1.50 16.65
N LEU A 428 28.44 -1.79 15.79
CA LEU A 428 27.03 -1.62 16.16
C LEU A 428 26.65 -2.53 17.32
N ALA A 429 25.95 -1.98 18.31
CA ALA A 429 25.37 -2.75 19.39
C ALA A 429 24.07 -3.40 18.89
N LEU A 430 24.11 -4.71 18.66
CA LEU A 430 22.95 -5.49 18.22
C LEU A 430 22.17 -6.00 19.44
N SER A 431 20.86 -5.75 19.45
CA SER A 431 19.93 -6.33 20.42
C SER A 431 18.64 -6.75 19.72
N GLN A 432 17.88 -7.65 20.34
CA GLN A 432 16.55 -8.01 19.86
C GLN A 432 15.58 -8.31 21.01
N THR A 433 14.29 -8.19 20.74
CA THR A 433 13.21 -8.56 21.65
C THR A 433 11.98 -9.04 20.88
N ASP A 434 11.15 -9.87 21.50
CA ASP A 434 9.82 -10.29 21.02
C ASP A 434 8.68 -9.49 21.69
N GLN A 435 9.03 -8.48 22.50
CA GLN A 435 8.07 -7.73 23.28
C GLN A 435 7.56 -6.49 22.53
N PHE A 436 6.24 -6.35 22.57
CA PHE A 436 5.53 -5.15 22.14
C PHE A 436 5.30 -4.22 23.34
N ASP A 437 5.53 -2.92 23.14
CA ASP A 437 5.21 -1.92 24.16
C ASP A 437 4.40 -0.76 23.55
N PRO A 438 3.08 -0.66 23.77
CA PRO A 438 2.25 -1.57 24.54
C PRO A 438 1.89 -2.84 23.74
N PRO A 439 1.63 -3.98 24.40
CA PRO A 439 1.20 -5.20 23.73
C PRO A 439 -0.21 -5.10 23.16
N PRO A 440 -0.58 -5.95 22.17
CA PRO A 440 -1.95 -6.06 21.70
C PRO A 440 -2.93 -6.34 22.84
N ALA A 441 -4.20 -5.93 22.69
CA ALA A 441 -5.23 -6.20 23.68
C ALA A 441 -5.28 -7.69 24.05
N ALA A 442 -5.19 -7.98 25.35
CA ALA A 442 -5.13 -9.35 25.88
C ALA A 442 -6.31 -10.25 25.44
N SER A 443 -7.47 -9.65 25.14
CA SER A 443 -8.64 -10.35 24.62
C SER A 443 -8.41 -11.01 23.25
N ARG A 444 -7.42 -10.55 22.48
CA ARG A 444 -7.09 -11.10 21.16
C ARG A 444 -6.34 -12.43 21.23
N LYS A 445 -5.55 -12.67 22.28
CA LYS A 445 -4.76 -13.90 22.49
C LYS A 445 -3.92 -14.28 21.27
N TRP A 446 -3.35 -13.29 20.59
CA TRP A 446 -2.49 -13.54 19.43
C TRP A 446 -1.07 -13.86 19.88
N ASP A 447 -0.50 -14.89 19.26
CA ASP A 447 0.93 -15.04 19.14
C ASP A 447 1.30 -14.60 17.72
N LEU A 448 1.96 -13.44 17.62
CA LEU A 448 2.34 -12.87 16.33
C LEU A 448 3.66 -13.46 15.81
N ASN A 449 4.43 -14.10 16.70
CA ASN A 449 5.78 -14.60 16.45
C ASN A 449 6.64 -13.56 15.71
N GLU A 450 6.70 -12.34 16.23
CA GLU A 450 7.41 -11.21 15.65
C GLU A 450 8.56 -10.80 16.58
N TRP A 451 9.72 -10.55 15.98
CA TRP A 451 10.93 -10.15 16.70
C TRP A 451 11.43 -8.83 16.16
N HIS A 452 12.04 -8.04 17.04
CA HIS A 452 12.43 -6.66 16.81
C HIS A 452 13.91 -6.50 17.13
N LEU A 453 14.74 -6.42 16.09
CA LEU A 453 16.16 -6.12 16.20
C LEU A 453 16.41 -4.62 16.14
N THR A 454 17.33 -4.16 16.97
CA THR A 454 17.92 -2.83 16.92
C THR A 454 19.43 -2.94 16.79
N ALA A 455 20.00 -2.30 15.78
CA ALA A 455 21.44 -2.08 15.64
C ALA A 455 21.76 -0.62 15.94
N GLU A 456 22.38 -0.36 17.09
CA GLU A 456 22.63 1.00 17.59
C GLU A 456 24.10 1.42 17.39
N THR A 457 24.30 2.67 16.96
CA THR A 457 25.63 3.29 16.84
C THR A 457 26.30 3.44 18.20
N ALA A 458 27.58 3.07 18.31
CA ALA A 458 28.35 3.20 19.55
C ALA A 458 28.58 4.66 19.98
N GLU A 459 28.72 5.56 19.00
CA GLU A 459 28.97 6.99 19.24
C GLU A 459 27.89 7.85 18.61
N LYS A 460 27.69 9.03 19.19
CA LYS A 460 26.78 10.03 18.64
C LYS A 460 27.48 10.82 17.53
N ALA A 461 26.78 11.06 16.43
CA ALA A 461 27.30 11.85 15.31
C ALA A 461 26.21 12.74 14.71
N ALA A 462 26.60 13.85 14.09
CA ALA A 462 25.67 14.69 13.31
C ALA A 462 25.44 14.12 11.90
N ARG A 463 26.37 13.29 11.40
CA ARG A 463 26.25 12.59 10.13
C ARG A 463 26.52 11.11 10.36
N GLN A 464 25.67 10.27 9.80
CA GLN A 464 25.81 8.82 9.90
C GLN A 464 25.51 8.19 8.55
N GLU A 465 26.32 7.21 8.16
CA GLU A 465 26.07 6.36 7.00
C GLU A 465 25.95 4.91 7.45
N PHE A 466 25.09 4.13 6.81
CA PHE A 466 25.06 2.68 6.98
C PHE A 466 25.24 2.00 5.63
N VAL A 467 26.03 0.94 5.59
CA VAL A 467 26.11 0.02 4.44
C VAL A 467 25.75 -1.36 4.95
N VAL A 468 24.64 -1.90 4.43
CA VAL A 468 24.09 -3.19 4.84
C VAL A 468 23.86 -4.04 3.61
N PHE A 469 24.28 -5.31 3.64
CA PHE A 469 23.94 -6.26 2.60
C PHE A 469 22.99 -7.33 3.12
N ILE A 470 21.94 -7.64 2.38
CA ILE A 470 20.96 -8.68 2.68
C ILE A 470 21.08 -9.77 1.60
N ALA A 471 21.70 -10.91 1.94
CA ALA A 471 21.75 -12.08 1.08
C ALA A 471 20.51 -12.95 1.30
N VAL A 472 19.85 -13.35 0.21
CA VAL A 472 18.61 -14.14 0.28
C VAL A 472 18.82 -15.57 -0.21
N LYS A 473 18.05 -16.50 0.35
CA LYS A 473 18.04 -17.93 -0.04
C LYS A 473 19.42 -18.59 0.01
N GLY A 474 20.31 -18.12 0.91
CA GLY A 474 21.68 -18.60 1.01
C GLY A 474 22.52 -18.38 -0.25
N ALA A 475 22.21 -17.35 -1.03
CA ALA A 475 23.03 -16.95 -2.16
C ALA A 475 24.48 -16.72 -1.70
N GLN A 476 25.44 -17.19 -2.51
CA GLN A 476 26.85 -16.86 -2.33
C GLN A 476 27.12 -15.44 -2.82
N ALA A 477 26.47 -14.47 -2.17
CA ALA A 477 26.60 -13.05 -2.47
C ALA A 477 26.86 -12.25 -1.20
N GLY A 478 27.70 -11.21 -1.31
CA GLY A 478 28.06 -10.40 -0.15
C GLY A 478 29.09 -9.32 -0.45
N ILE A 479 29.29 -8.43 0.51
CA ILE A 479 30.29 -7.36 0.40
C ILE A 479 31.70 -7.95 0.49
N ASP A 480 32.52 -7.67 -0.53
CA ASP A 480 33.94 -7.93 -0.51
C ASP A 480 34.65 -6.81 0.27
N ARG A 481 34.81 -7.01 1.58
CA ARG A 481 35.48 -6.04 2.46
C ARG A 481 36.94 -5.78 2.09
N GLY A 482 37.61 -6.72 1.42
CA GLY A 482 39.02 -6.58 1.03
C GLY A 482 39.21 -5.65 -0.17
N ASN A 483 38.21 -5.59 -1.05
CA ASN A 483 38.21 -4.74 -2.25
C ASN A 483 37.31 -3.51 -2.15
N SER A 484 36.54 -3.37 -1.07
CA SER A 484 35.68 -2.21 -0.82
C SER A 484 36.40 -1.10 -0.05
N THR A 485 36.09 0.15 -0.38
CA THR A 485 36.41 1.33 0.43
C THR A 485 35.11 1.90 1.00
N LEU A 486 34.63 1.29 2.09
CA LEU A 486 33.38 1.67 2.73
C LEU A 486 33.43 3.09 3.33
N PRO A 487 32.30 3.83 3.38
CA PRO A 487 30.97 3.44 2.89
C PRO A 487 30.70 3.76 1.41
N ARG A 488 31.67 4.32 0.68
CA ARG A 488 31.42 5.02 -0.60
C ARG A 488 31.72 4.22 -1.86
N ASP A 489 32.55 3.19 -1.75
CA ASP A 489 32.91 2.31 -2.86
C ASP A 489 32.78 0.86 -2.39
N VAL A 490 31.76 0.17 -2.87
CA VAL A 490 31.35 -1.15 -2.38
C VAL A 490 31.49 -2.16 -3.51
N VAL A 491 32.32 -3.18 -3.29
CA VAL A 491 32.42 -4.34 -4.19
C VAL A 491 31.53 -5.44 -3.63
N ILE A 492 30.63 -5.94 -4.46
CA ILE A 492 29.72 -7.05 -4.14
C ILE A 492 30.19 -8.26 -4.93
N ASN A 493 30.51 -9.35 -4.24
CA ASN A 493 30.69 -10.65 -4.87
C ASN A 493 29.31 -11.24 -5.15
N LEU A 494 29.07 -11.64 -6.39
CA LEU A 494 27.89 -12.35 -6.86
C LEU A 494 28.34 -13.68 -7.48
N PRO A 495 27.46 -14.67 -7.64
CA PRO A 495 27.84 -15.94 -8.28
C PRO A 495 28.37 -15.78 -9.72
N GLU A 496 27.99 -14.71 -10.41
CA GLU A 496 28.35 -14.41 -11.80
C GLU A 496 29.64 -13.57 -11.92
N GLY A 497 30.13 -13.03 -10.80
CA GLY A 497 31.30 -12.16 -10.73
C GLY A 497 31.12 -11.02 -9.74
N SER A 498 31.99 -10.01 -9.81
CA SER A 498 31.94 -8.87 -8.87
C SER A 498 31.25 -7.66 -9.49
N ALA A 499 30.29 -7.09 -8.78
CA ALA A 499 29.72 -5.78 -9.09
C ALA A 499 30.39 -4.69 -8.25
N ARG A 500 30.52 -3.47 -8.78
CA ARG A 500 31.07 -2.32 -8.04
C ARG A 500 30.06 -1.20 -7.97
N VAL A 501 29.78 -0.74 -6.76
CA VAL A 501 28.82 0.32 -6.47
C VAL A 501 29.55 1.53 -5.92
N GLU A 502 29.43 2.66 -6.60
CA GLU A 502 29.97 3.95 -6.17
C GLU A 502 28.82 4.80 -5.63
N LEU A 503 28.88 5.16 -4.35
CA LEU A 503 27.81 5.84 -3.61
C LEU A 503 28.20 7.30 -3.37
N GLY A 504 27.74 8.20 -4.24
CA GLY A 504 27.91 9.64 -4.10
C GLY A 504 26.91 10.26 -3.13
N ASP A 505 26.95 11.59 -3.00
CA ASP A 505 26.02 12.30 -2.12
C ASP A 505 24.61 12.33 -2.71
N ASP A 506 24.43 12.65 -3.99
CA ASP A 506 23.13 12.70 -4.69
C ASP A 506 23.07 11.84 -5.97
N THR A 507 24.07 10.98 -6.15
CA THR A 507 24.17 10.07 -7.29
C THR A 507 24.76 8.75 -6.85
N PHE A 508 24.45 7.67 -7.55
CA PHE A 508 25.20 6.41 -7.40
C PHE A 508 25.35 5.69 -8.74
N THR A 509 26.41 4.91 -8.87
CA THR A 509 26.72 4.12 -10.06
C THR A 509 26.82 2.64 -9.68
N VAL A 510 26.31 1.75 -10.51
CA VAL A 510 26.48 0.30 -10.40
C VAL A 510 27.14 -0.20 -11.68
N ASN A 511 28.31 -0.82 -11.55
CA ASN A 511 28.99 -1.53 -12.63
C ASN A 511 28.76 -3.03 -12.40
N MET A 512 28.05 -3.69 -13.31
CA MET A 512 27.72 -5.11 -13.26
C MET A 512 28.86 -5.99 -13.78
N PRO A 513 28.90 -7.29 -13.41
CA PRO A 513 29.98 -8.21 -13.84
C PRO A 513 30.11 -8.36 -15.36
N ASP A 514 29.02 -8.17 -16.11
CA ASP A 514 28.96 -8.22 -17.57
C ASP A 514 29.47 -6.94 -18.25
N GLY A 515 29.86 -5.92 -17.47
CA GLY A 515 30.35 -4.63 -17.94
C GLY A 515 29.25 -3.58 -18.14
N GLU A 516 27.98 -3.91 -17.87
CA GLU A 516 26.90 -2.92 -17.92
C GLU A 516 27.09 -1.89 -16.79
N ARG A 517 27.00 -0.59 -17.14
CA ARG A 517 27.11 0.51 -16.20
C ARG A 517 25.78 1.24 -16.09
N HIS A 518 25.28 1.33 -14.86
CA HIS A 518 24.06 2.05 -14.52
C HIS A 518 24.41 3.28 -13.67
N GLU A 519 23.92 4.46 -14.06
CA GLU A 519 24.11 5.70 -13.32
C GLU A 519 22.76 6.29 -12.92
N TYR A 520 22.65 6.66 -11.65
CA TYR A 520 21.41 7.11 -11.04
C TYR A 520 21.61 8.49 -10.44
N ALA A 521 20.82 9.45 -10.90
CA ALA A 521 20.68 10.75 -10.27
C ALA A 521 19.48 10.73 -9.32
N GLU A 522 19.67 11.25 -8.12
CA GLU A 522 18.62 11.30 -7.11
C GLU A 522 18.04 12.70 -7.06
N SER A 523 16.74 12.80 -7.31
CA SER A 523 16.03 14.07 -7.26
C SER A 523 14.82 13.92 -6.37
N VAL A 524 14.77 14.69 -5.30
CA VAL A 524 13.54 14.84 -4.51
C VAL A 524 12.63 15.78 -5.31
N PRO A 525 11.43 15.34 -5.74
CA PRO A 525 10.50 16.22 -6.41
C PRO A 525 10.20 17.43 -5.51
N ALA A 526 10.11 18.63 -6.10
CA ALA A 526 9.52 19.76 -5.39
C ALA A 526 8.08 19.38 -5.02
N LEU A 527 7.79 19.32 -3.72
CA LEU A 527 6.50 18.91 -3.16
C LEU A 527 5.40 19.94 -3.38
#